data_AF-A0A4Y8M7T6-F1
#
_entry.id   AF-A0A4Y8M7T6-F1
#
_cell.length_a   1.000
_cell.length_b   1.000
_cell.length_c   1.000
_cell.angle_alpha   90.00
_cell.angle_beta   90.00
_cell.angle_gamma   90.00
#
_symmetry.space_group_name_H-M   'P 1'
#
loop_
_entity.id
_entity.type
_entity.pdbx_description
1 polymer ?
#
loop_
_entity_poly.entity_id
_entity_poly.type
_entity_poly.pdbx_seq_one_letter_code
_entity_poly.pdbx_strand_id
1 'polypeptide(L)'
;MSTAIKPEARDLDADLAICEAATRGPWMWTWNGLCLSPEGAVDSGDYVAWLQHSEGPNDEDRKFIADARAGWPYAIRRSQEAEQENDKLRDEINLLQEQLKQHRSHCFD
;
A
#
# COMPACT_ATOMS: atom_id res chain seq x y z
N MET A 1 -21.73 7.76 -23.18
CA MET A 1 -20.40 7.13 -23.01
C MET A 1 -19.95 7.42 -21.60
N SER A 2 -19.86 6.41 -20.74
CA SER A 2 -19.49 6.57 -19.33
C SER A 2 -17.99 6.86 -19.25
N THR A 3 -17.62 8.06 -18.83
CA THR A 3 -16.25 8.41 -18.47
C THR A 3 -15.88 7.64 -17.21
N ALA A 4 -15.21 6.50 -17.39
CA ALA A 4 -14.53 5.82 -16.30
C ALA A 4 -13.55 6.81 -15.68
N ILE A 5 -13.82 7.23 -14.44
CA ILE A 5 -12.87 7.96 -13.61
C ILE A 5 -11.71 6.98 -13.40
N LYS A 6 -10.59 7.17 -14.12
CA LYS A 6 -9.33 6.56 -13.70
C LYS A 6 -9.00 7.22 -12.37
N PRO A 7 -8.95 6.50 -11.24
CA PRO A 7 -8.32 7.09 -10.07
C PRO A 7 -6.90 7.47 -10.49
N GLU A 8 -6.51 8.73 -10.26
CA GLU A 8 -5.11 9.13 -10.43
C GLU A 8 -4.25 8.12 -9.69
N ALA A 9 -3.20 7.61 -10.36
CA ALA A 9 -2.27 6.69 -9.72
C ALA A 9 -1.74 7.37 -8.46
N ARG A 10 -1.83 6.67 -7.33
CA ARG A 10 -1.39 7.25 -6.06
C ARG A 10 0.12 7.39 -6.05
N ASP A 11 0.62 8.43 -5.38
CA ASP A 11 2.04 8.59 -5.10
C ASP A 11 2.44 7.61 -3.99
N LEU A 12 3.01 6.47 -4.39
CA LEU A 12 3.39 5.39 -3.48
C LEU A 12 4.51 5.82 -2.50
N ASP A 13 5.39 6.74 -2.89
CA ASP A 13 6.44 7.25 -2.00
C ASP A 13 5.84 8.13 -0.90
N ALA A 14 4.94 9.04 -1.28
CA ALA A 14 4.22 9.87 -0.32
C ALA A 14 3.36 9.01 0.63
N ASP A 15 2.72 7.97 0.09
CA ASP A 15 1.91 7.04 0.85
C ASP A 15 2.71 6.21 1.85
N LEU A 16 3.88 5.71 1.40
CA LEU A 16 4.79 4.98 2.27
C LEU A 16 5.33 5.87 3.38
N ALA A 17 5.70 7.12 3.07
CA ALA A 17 6.17 8.09 4.05
C ALA A 17 5.12 8.36 5.15
N ILE A 18 3.84 8.47 4.79
CA ILE A 18 2.74 8.56 5.76
C ILE A 18 2.68 7.32 6.64
N CYS A 19 2.78 6.12 6.04
CA CYS A 19 2.74 4.86 6.78
C CYS A 19 3.92 4.73 7.76
N GLU A 20 5.12 5.14 7.37
CA GLU A 20 6.32 5.04 8.19
C GLU A 20 6.42 6.12 9.28
N ALA A 21 5.82 7.29 9.05
CA ALA A 21 5.70 8.37 10.02
C ALA A 21 4.63 8.10 11.09
N ALA A 22 3.64 7.27 10.78
CA ALA A 22 2.61 6.90 11.73
C ALA A 22 3.21 6.14 12.93
N THR A 23 2.56 6.25 14.09
CA THR A 23 2.96 5.50 15.31
C THR A 23 3.18 4.03 14.97
N ARG A 24 4.25 3.42 15.48
CA ARG A 24 4.56 2.01 15.25
C ARG A 24 3.76 1.12 16.20
N GLY A 25 3.39 -0.06 15.72
CA GLY A 25 2.82 -1.12 16.54
C GLY A 25 3.88 -1.81 17.43
N PRO A 26 3.51 -2.88 18.14
CA PRO A 26 2.24 -3.62 18.00
C PRO A 26 1.03 -2.84 18.54
N TRP A 27 -0.15 -3.18 18.03
CA TRP A 27 -1.40 -2.49 18.31
C TRP A 27 -2.23 -3.32 19.27
N MET A 28 -2.88 -2.67 20.23
CA MET A 28 -3.78 -3.32 21.17
C MET A 28 -5.12 -2.61 21.23
N TRP A 29 -6.18 -3.43 21.38
CA TRP A 29 -7.54 -2.95 21.58
C TRP A 29 -7.79 -2.72 23.07
N THR A 30 -8.14 -1.50 23.44
CA THR A 30 -8.46 -1.10 24.82
C THR A 30 -9.92 -0.65 24.91
N TRP A 31 -10.41 -0.35 26.12
CA TRP A 31 -11.78 0.12 26.36
C TRP A 31 -12.85 -0.77 25.74
N ASN A 32 -12.80 -2.07 26.03
CA ASN A 32 -13.71 -3.09 25.47
C ASN A 32 -13.73 -3.14 23.93
N GLY A 33 -12.62 -2.80 23.28
CA GLY A 33 -12.51 -2.83 21.81
C GLY A 33 -12.87 -1.52 21.11
N LEU A 34 -13.14 -0.44 21.85
CA LEU A 34 -13.49 0.85 21.27
C LEU A 34 -12.26 1.68 20.86
N CYS A 35 -11.12 1.43 21.49
CA CYS A 35 -9.89 2.21 21.29
C CYS A 35 -8.79 1.34 20.70
N LEU A 36 -8.09 1.86 19.69
CA LEU A 36 -6.82 1.30 19.21
C LEU A 36 -5.66 2.12 19.76
N SER A 37 -4.76 1.47 20.49
CA SER A 37 -3.58 2.09 21.09
C SER A 37 -2.31 1.33 20.71
N PRO A 38 -1.14 1.98 20.70
CA PRO A 38 0.12 1.25 20.68
C PRO A 38 0.29 0.46 22.00
N GLU A 39 0.96 -0.69 21.93
CA GLU A 39 1.31 -1.45 23.12
C GLU A 39 2.15 -0.61 24.09
N GLY A 40 1.76 -0.58 25.37
CA GLY A 40 2.41 0.24 26.40
C GLY A 40 1.85 1.66 26.56
N ALA A 41 0.75 2.00 25.87
CA ALA A 41 -0.04 3.19 26.18
C ALA A 41 -0.47 3.19 27.66
N VAL A 42 -0.11 4.24 28.40
CA VAL A 42 -0.31 4.33 29.86
C VAL A 42 -1.54 5.14 30.22
N ASP A 43 -2.06 5.95 29.30
CA ASP A 43 -3.15 6.87 29.59
C ASP A 43 -4.35 6.73 28.65
N SER A 44 -5.50 7.13 29.16
CA SER A 44 -6.79 7.07 28.46
C SER A 44 -6.87 7.95 27.21
N GLY A 45 -5.87 8.80 26.96
CA GLY A 45 -5.75 9.69 25.79
C GLY A 45 -4.77 9.21 24.71
N ASP A 46 -4.04 8.10 24.92
CA ASP A 46 -2.97 7.65 24.01
C ASP A 46 -3.48 6.77 22.84
N TYR A 47 -4.79 6.76 22.59
CA TYR A 47 -5.36 6.01 21.46
C TYR A 47 -5.17 6.77 20.14
N VAL A 48 -4.88 6.02 19.07
CA VAL A 48 -4.74 6.55 17.70
C VAL A 48 -6.04 6.51 16.92
N ALA A 49 -7.02 5.73 17.39
CA ALA A 49 -8.36 5.67 16.81
C ALA A 49 -9.40 5.35 17.88
N TRP A 50 -10.56 6.00 17.78
CA TRP A 50 -11.77 5.71 18.54
C TRP A 50 -12.87 5.24 17.59
N LEU A 51 -13.42 4.06 17.84
CA LEU A 51 -14.52 3.49 17.06
C LEU A 51 -15.85 3.84 17.73
N GLN A 52 -16.58 4.76 17.11
CA GLN A 52 -17.95 5.05 17.51
C GLN A 52 -18.91 4.35 16.55
N HIS A 53 -19.51 3.26 17.03
CA HIS A 53 -20.52 2.50 16.30
C HIS A 53 -21.71 2.26 17.23
N SER A 54 -22.95 2.38 16.72
CA SER A 54 -24.17 2.22 17.54
C SER A 54 -24.30 0.84 18.17
N GLU A 55 -23.69 -0.17 17.55
CA GLU A 55 -23.64 -1.57 18.03
C GLU A 55 -22.24 -1.96 18.55
N GLY A 56 -21.30 -1.00 18.62
CA GLY A 56 -19.88 -1.27 18.83
C GLY A 56 -19.18 -1.81 17.57
N PRO A 57 -17.85 -1.66 17.44
CA PRO A 57 -17.10 -2.27 16.35
C PRO A 57 -17.08 -3.79 16.53
N ASN A 58 -17.41 -4.53 15.47
CA ASN A 58 -17.31 -5.98 15.49
C ASN A 58 -15.83 -6.42 15.48
N ASP A 59 -15.57 -7.71 15.65
CA ASP A 59 -14.20 -8.24 15.66
C ASP A 59 -13.51 -8.04 14.29
N GLU A 60 -14.29 -8.01 13.21
CA GLU A 60 -13.83 -7.85 11.84
C GLU A 60 -13.27 -6.45 11.56
N ASP A 61 -13.96 -5.40 11.97
CA ASP A 61 -13.50 -4.00 11.83
C ASP A 61 -12.20 -3.79 12.61
N ARG A 62 -12.15 -4.33 13.82
CA ARG A 62 -10.96 -4.29 14.68
C ARG A 62 -9.78 -5.00 14.03
N LYS A 63 -10.01 -6.19 13.50
CA LYS A 63 -8.99 -6.94 12.78
C LYS A 63 -8.52 -6.18 11.55
N PHE A 64 -9.44 -5.65 10.74
CA PHE A 64 -9.12 -4.91 9.53
C PHE A 64 -8.22 -3.71 9.83
N ILE A 65 -8.57 -2.86 10.81
CA ILE A 65 -7.79 -1.66 11.11
C ILE A 65 -6.38 -2.02 11.59
N ALA A 66 -6.26 -2.99 12.51
CA ALA A 66 -4.96 -3.40 13.05
C ALA A 66 -4.06 -4.02 11.96
N ASP A 67 -4.62 -4.95 11.17
CA ASP A 67 -3.89 -5.63 10.10
C ASP A 67 -3.54 -4.67 8.96
N ALA A 68 -4.45 -3.77 8.58
CA ALA A 68 -4.22 -2.75 7.58
C ALA A 68 -3.01 -1.88 7.96
N ARG A 69 -2.96 -1.37 9.20
CA ARG A 69 -1.85 -0.52 9.66
C ARG A 69 -0.49 -1.23 9.60
N ALA A 70 -0.45 -2.54 9.86
CA ALA A 70 0.76 -3.33 9.72
C ALA A 70 1.08 -3.69 8.26
N GLY A 71 0.04 -3.98 7.46
CA GLY A 71 0.17 -4.52 6.11
C GLY A 71 0.40 -3.49 5.01
N TRP A 72 -0.18 -2.28 5.13
CA TRP A 72 -0.07 -1.24 4.10
C TRP A 72 1.38 -0.90 3.70
N PRO A 73 2.30 -0.59 4.63
CA PRO A 73 3.67 -0.27 4.25
C PRO A 73 4.37 -1.42 3.49
N TYR A 74 4.05 -2.68 3.82
CA TYR A 74 4.55 -3.84 3.08
C TYR A 74 3.93 -3.94 1.68
N ALA A 75 2.61 -3.77 1.58
CA ALA A 75 1.89 -3.81 0.31
C ALA A 75 2.37 -2.73 -0.66
N ILE A 76 2.62 -1.51 -0.16
CA ILE A 76 3.15 -0.38 -0.93
C ILE A 76 4.55 -0.70 -1.45
N ARG A 77 5.48 -1.12 -0.59
CA ARG A 77 6.84 -1.51 -1.02
C ARG A 77 6.81 -2.59 -2.09
N ARG A 78 5.97 -3.62 -1.90
CA ARG A 78 5.81 -4.70 -2.89
C ARG A 78 5.28 -4.15 -4.23
N SER A 79 4.38 -3.17 -4.20
CA SER A 79 3.88 -2.52 -5.40
C SER A 79 4.99 -1.76 -6.13
N GLN A 80 5.80 -0.99 -5.40
CA GLN A 80 6.94 -0.25 -5.96
C GLN A 80 7.98 -1.19 -6.59
N GLU A 81 8.31 -2.29 -5.91
CA GLU A 81 9.20 -3.33 -6.45
C GLU A 81 8.65 -3.94 -7.75
N ALA A 82 7.34 -4.22 -7.78
CA ALA A 82 6.69 -4.76 -8.97
C ALA A 82 6.65 -3.76 -10.14
N GLU A 83 6.42 -2.47 -9.86
CA GLU A 83 6.47 -1.41 -10.87
C GLU A 83 7.87 -1.25 -11.44
N GLN A 84 8.90 -1.21 -10.58
CA GLN A 84 10.29 -1.13 -11.01
C GLN A 84 10.68 -2.34 -11.88
N GLU A 85 10.24 -3.53 -11.51
CA GLU A 85 10.51 -4.73 -12.30
C GLU A 85 9.75 -4.71 -13.64
N ASN A 86 8.53 -4.19 -13.67
CA ASN A 86 7.78 -4.04 -14.92
C ASN A 86 8.51 -3.10 -15.90
N ASP A 87 9.07 -2.00 -15.40
CA ASP A 87 9.81 -1.04 -16.21
C ASP A 87 11.09 -1.66 -16.79
N LYS A 88 11.86 -2.40 -15.99
CA LYS A 88 13.04 -3.13 -16.50
C LYS A 88 12.68 -4.12 -17.61
N LEU A 89 11.60 -4.90 -17.41
CA LEU A 89 11.16 -5.88 -18.40
C LEU A 89 10.68 -5.20 -19.69
N ARG A 90 10.01 -4.04 -19.57
CA ARG A 90 9.63 -3.24 -20.75
C ARG A 90 10.85 -2.73 -21.50
N ASP A 91 11.85 -2.24 -20.80
CA ASP A 91 13.10 -1.75 -21.41
C ASP A 91 13.85 -2.89 -22.13
N GLU A 92 13.92 -4.07 -21.52
CA GLU A 92 14.53 -5.26 -22.13
C GLU A 92 13.76 -5.70 -23.39
N ILE A 93 12.43 -5.75 -23.32
CA ILE A 93 11.57 -6.06 -24.47
C ILE A 93 11.81 -5.06 -25.60
N ASN A 94 11.87 -3.77 -25.29
CA ASN A 94 12.09 -2.72 -26.29
C ASN A 94 13.47 -2.87 -26.96
N LEU A 95 14.52 -3.16 -26.18
CA LEU A 95 15.86 -3.39 -26.70
C LEU A 95 15.91 -4.59 -27.65
N LEU A 96 15.31 -5.72 -27.24
CA LEU A 96 15.25 -6.93 -28.06
C LEU A 96 14.45 -6.73 -29.34
N GLN A 97 13.33 -6.00 -29.26
CA GLN A 97 12.53 -5.67 -30.44
C GLN A 97 13.33 -4.81 -31.44
N GLU A 98 14.14 -3.89 -30.95
CA GLU A 98 14.96 -3.04 -31.81
C GLU A 98 16.09 -3.83 -32.50
N GLN A 99 16.76 -4.72 -31.76
CA GLN A 99 17.75 -5.64 -32.34
C GLN A 99 17.14 -6.54 -33.43
N LEU A 100 15.93 -7.05 -33.21
CA LEU A 100 15.23 -7.86 -34.20
C LEU A 100 14.88 -7.07 -35.46
N LYS A 101 14.47 -5.80 -35.34
CA LYS A 101 14.21 -4.94 -36.50
C LYS A 101 15.49 -4.66 -37.29
N GLN A 102 16.59 -4.38 -36.60
CA GLN A 102 17.89 -4.14 -37.24
C GLN A 102 18.39 -5.38 -37.99
N HIS A 103 18.35 -6.56 -37.35
CA HIS A 103 18.75 -7.81 -37.99
C HIS A 103 17.87 -8.16 -39.20
N ARG A 104 16.55 -7.92 -39.11
CA ARG A 104 15.67 -8.10 -40.26
C ARG A 104 16.04 -7.16 -41.40
N SER A 105 16.28 -5.87 -41.11
CA SER A 105 16.63 -4.88 -42.12
C SER A 105 17.96 -5.20 -42.82
N HIS A 106 18.97 -5.66 -42.06
CA HIS A 106 20.29 -6.01 -42.60
C HIS A 106 20.32 -7.30 -43.44
N CYS A 107 19.25 -8.11 -43.39
CA CYS A 107 19.14 -9.36 -44.15
C CYS A 107 18.39 -9.18 -45.48
N PHE A 108 17.85 -7.99 -45.75
CA PHE A 108 17.15 -7.63 -46.99
C PHE A 108 17.96 -6.67 -47.89
N ASP A 109 19.19 -6.32 -47.49
CA ASP A 109 20.23 -5.68 -48.32
C ASP A 109 21.23 -6.73 -48.82
#